data_AF-A0A8C4UY14-F1
#
_entry.id   AF-A0A8C4UY14-F1
#
_cell.length_a   1.000
_cell.length_b   1.000
_cell.length_c   1.000
_cell.angle_alpha   90.00
_cell.angle_beta   90.00
_cell.angle_gamma   90.00
#
_symmetry.space_group_name_H-M   'P 1'
#
loop_
_entity.id
_entity.type
_entity.pdbx_description
1 polymer ?
#
loop_
_entity_poly.entity_id
_entity_poly.type
_entity_poly.pdbx_seq_one_letter_code
_entity_poly.pdbx_strand_id
1 'polypeptide(L)'
;MMGKAVAAVLTLLLISAVGTKGKALPRSAMELRCQCIDTHSKFIHPKFIHNVNLTPSGPHCKDVEVIATLTDGREVCLDPTAPWVKLIIKGILDK
;
A
#
# COMPACT_ATOMS: atom_id res chain seq x y z
N MET A 1 55.41 -18.02 12.23
CA MET A 1 53.95 -18.33 12.17
C MET A 1 53.05 -17.14 12.53
N MET A 2 53.49 -16.17 13.34
CA MET A 2 52.68 -15.00 13.75
C MET A 2 52.34 -14.02 12.61
N GLY A 3 53.24 -13.82 11.64
CA GLY A 3 53.04 -12.83 10.55
C GLY A 3 51.93 -13.17 9.55
N LYS A 4 51.66 -14.46 9.31
CA LYS A 4 50.58 -14.90 8.41
C LYS A 4 49.21 -14.67 9.03
N ALA A 5 49.10 -14.82 10.35
CA ALA A 5 47.88 -14.56 11.10
C ALA A 5 47.55 -13.07 11.12
N VAL A 6 48.56 -12.21 11.35
CA VAL A 6 48.39 -10.74 11.32
C VAL A 6 47.97 -10.26 9.93
N ALA A 7 48.61 -10.77 8.87
CA ALA A 7 48.24 -10.43 7.50
C ALA A 7 46.80 -10.84 7.18
N ALA A 8 46.38 -12.05 7.58
CA ALA A 8 45.03 -12.56 7.37
C ALA A 8 43.97 -11.71 8.09
N VAL A 9 44.24 -11.30 9.33
CA VAL A 9 43.35 -10.45 10.14
C VAL A 9 43.22 -9.06 9.53
N LEU A 10 44.32 -8.46 9.04
CA LEU A 10 44.26 -7.16 8.37
C LEU A 10 43.44 -7.23 7.07
N THR A 11 43.59 -8.29 6.27
CA THR A 11 42.77 -8.47 5.06
C THR A 11 41.29 -8.60 5.39
N LEU A 12 40.92 -9.32 6.45
CA LEU A 12 39.52 -9.45 6.88
C LEU A 12 38.93 -8.09 7.32
N LEU A 13 39.70 -7.28 8.03
CA LEU A 13 39.28 -5.95 8.49
C LEU A 13 39.07 -4.94 7.35
N LEU A 14 39.86 -5.04 6.28
CA LEU A 14 39.67 -4.18 5.11
C LEU A 14 38.41 -4.53 4.31
N ILE A 15 38.03 -5.81 4.28
CA ILE A 15 36.83 -6.28 3.56
C ILE A 15 35.55 -5.82 4.28
N SER A 16 35.55 -5.73 5.61
CA SER A 16 34.38 -5.29 6.38
C SER A 16 34.10 -3.78 6.30
N ALA A 17 35.10 -2.96 5.98
CA ALA A 17 34.92 -1.52 5.76
C ALA A 17 34.23 -1.19 4.41
N VAL A 18 34.20 -2.13 3.47
CA VAL A 18 33.65 -1.97 2.10
C VAL A 18 32.29 -2.67 1.99
N GLY A 19 31.38 -2.41 2.92
CA GLY A 19 30.03 -2.97 2.83
C GLY A 19 29.13 -2.30 3.85
N THR A 20 28.49 -1.18 3.53
CA THR A 20 27.19 -1.24 2.88
C THR A 20 26.84 0.16 2.38
N LYS A 21 27.13 0.46 1.12
CA LYS A 21 26.31 1.46 0.41
C LYS A 21 25.02 0.76 0.04
N GLY A 22 24.10 0.70 1.02
CA GLY A 22 22.72 0.31 0.78
C GLY A 22 22.21 1.17 -0.37
N LYS A 23 22.04 0.55 -1.53
CA LYS A 23 21.31 1.19 -2.62
C LYS A 23 19.89 1.29 -2.11
N ALA A 24 19.55 2.42 -1.50
CA ALA A 24 18.16 2.83 -1.48
C ALA A 24 17.75 2.78 -2.95
N LEU A 25 16.98 1.74 -3.30
CA LEU A 25 16.26 1.71 -4.57
C LEU A 25 15.68 3.11 -4.74
N PRO A 26 15.80 3.73 -5.93
CA PRO A 26 15.06 4.95 -6.17
C PRO A 26 13.63 4.58 -5.82
N ARG A 27 13.12 5.13 -4.70
CA ARG A 27 11.69 5.24 -4.47
C ARG A 27 11.28 6.00 -5.70
N SER A 28 10.85 5.25 -6.71
CA SER A 28 10.22 5.83 -7.87
C SER A 28 9.28 6.85 -7.28
N ALA A 29 9.33 8.06 -7.81
CA ALA A 29 8.22 8.96 -7.67
C ALA A 29 7.03 8.22 -8.33
N MET A 30 6.47 7.24 -7.62
CA MET A 30 5.11 6.80 -7.78
C MET A 30 4.37 8.08 -7.45
N GLU A 31 3.98 8.79 -8.50
CA GLU A 31 3.01 9.86 -8.37
C GLU A 31 1.95 9.37 -7.38
N LEU A 32 1.61 10.19 -6.38
CA LEU A 32 0.62 9.86 -5.33
C LEU A 32 -0.77 9.71 -5.97
N ARG A 33 -0.94 8.69 -6.80
CA ARG A 33 -2.12 8.41 -7.58
C ARG A 33 -2.92 7.43 -6.75
N CYS A 34 -4.01 7.95 -6.22
CA CYS A 34 -5.11 7.15 -5.70
C CYS A 34 -5.53 6.11 -6.74
N GLN A 35 -6.01 4.95 -6.29
CA GLN A 35 -6.46 3.88 -7.17
C GLN A 35 -7.73 4.29 -7.94
N CYS A 36 -8.56 5.13 -7.32
CA CYS A 36 -9.79 5.67 -7.85
C CYS A 36 -9.54 7.01 -8.54
N ILE A 37 -9.87 7.05 -9.84
CA ILE A 37 -9.87 8.29 -10.64
C ILE A 37 -11.24 8.99 -10.51
N ASP A 38 -12.31 8.20 -10.50
CA ASP A 38 -13.69 8.65 -10.36
C ASP A 38 -14.42 7.81 -9.31
N THR A 39 -15.44 8.40 -8.69
CA THR A 39 -16.27 7.74 -7.68
C THR A 39 -17.73 7.63 -8.13
N HIS A 40 -18.40 6.59 -7.64
CA HIS A 40 -19.80 6.30 -7.92
C HIS A 40 -20.64 6.56 -6.67
N SER A 41 -21.47 7.61 -6.71
CA SER A 41 -22.31 8.01 -5.58
C SER A 41 -23.71 7.38 -5.60
N LYS A 42 -24.17 6.86 -6.75
CA LYS A 42 -25.52 6.27 -6.86
C LYS A 42 -25.60 4.97 -6.07
N PHE A 43 -26.76 4.72 -5.46
CA PHE A 43 -26.99 3.53 -4.65
C PHE A 43 -26.85 2.25 -5.47
N ILE A 44 -26.06 1.30 -4.97
CA ILE A 44 -25.94 -0.05 -5.50
C ILE A 44 -26.55 -1.00 -4.47
N HIS A 45 -27.50 -1.83 -4.91
CA HIS A 45 -28.14 -2.78 -4.01
C HIS A 45 -27.12 -3.83 -3.51
N PRO A 46 -27.04 -4.13 -2.20
CA PRO A 46 -26.03 -5.04 -1.62
C PRO A 46 -25.96 -6.43 -2.28
N LYS A 47 -27.07 -6.91 -2.83
CA LYS A 47 -27.13 -8.16 -3.62
C LYS A 47 -26.12 -8.22 -4.78
N PHE A 48 -25.73 -7.07 -5.32
CA PHE A 48 -24.76 -6.97 -6.41
C PHE A 48 -23.33 -6.72 -5.93
N ILE A 49 -23.12 -6.53 -4.63
CA ILE A 49 -21.81 -6.29 -4.04
C ILE A 49 -21.29 -7.61 -3.49
N HIS A 50 -20.17 -8.07 -4.02
CA HIS A 50 -19.49 -9.28 -3.56
C HIS A 50 -18.55 -8.99 -2.39
N ASN A 51 -17.75 -7.94 -2.50
CA ASN A 51 -16.80 -7.52 -1.47
C ASN A 51 -16.67 -5.99 -1.44
N VAL A 52 -16.26 -5.46 -0.29
CA VAL A 52 -15.92 -4.03 -0.15
C VAL A 52 -14.58 -3.92 0.56
N ASN A 53 -13.65 -3.21 -0.06
CA ASN A 53 -12.36 -2.88 0.51
C ASN A 53 -12.31 -1.39 0.89
N LEU A 54 -11.79 -1.10 2.09
CA LEU A 54 -11.60 0.26 2.59
C LEU A 54 -10.10 0.56 2.65
N THR A 55 -9.64 1.44 1.77
CA THR A 55 -8.26 1.94 1.80
C THR A 55 -8.24 3.27 2.54
N PRO A 56 -7.61 3.35 3.74
CA PRO A 56 -7.51 4.60 4.47
C PRO A 56 -6.55 5.58 3.77
N SER A 57 -6.68 6.86 4.10
CA SER A 57 -5.76 7.88 3.64
C SER A 57 -4.34 7.63 4.16
N GLY A 58 -3.34 7.95 3.35
CA GLY A 58 -1.94 7.68 3.67
C GLY A 58 -0.95 8.50 2.84
N PRO A 59 0.36 8.20 2.96
CA PRO A 59 1.43 8.95 2.28
C PRO A 59 1.41 8.84 0.76
N HIS A 60 0.59 7.94 0.20
CA HIS A 60 0.48 7.67 -1.23
C HIS A 60 -0.84 8.14 -1.84
N CYS A 61 -1.88 8.34 -1.03
CA CYS A 61 -3.17 8.89 -1.43
C CYS A 61 -3.80 9.58 -0.21
N LYS A 62 -4.11 10.87 -0.33
CA LYS A 62 -4.67 11.67 0.78
C LYS A 62 -6.14 11.36 1.05
N ASP A 63 -6.83 10.81 0.05
CA ASP A 63 -8.26 10.54 0.08
C ASP A 63 -8.51 9.13 0.62
N VAL A 64 -9.66 8.92 1.26
CA VAL A 64 -10.12 7.58 1.66
C VAL A 64 -10.81 6.94 0.46
N GLU A 65 -10.41 5.73 0.11
CA GLU A 65 -10.99 5.01 -1.03
C GLU A 65 -11.84 3.85 -0.54
N VAL A 66 -13.02 3.71 -1.14
CA VAL A 66 -13.93 2.59 -0.88
C VAL A 66 -14.14 1.88 -2.20
N ILE A 67 -13.64 0.66 -2.33
CA ILE A 67 -13.68 -0.09 -3.58
C ILE A 67 -14.60 -1.28 -3.39
N ALA A 68 -15.70 -1.30 -4.13
CA ALA A 68 -16.63 -2.42 -4.15
C ALA A 68 -16.35 -3.32 -5.35
N THR A 69 -16.13 -4.60 -5.10
CA THR A 69 -16.15 -5.64 -6.13
C THR A 69 -17.58 -6.12 -6.28
N LEU A 70 -18.14 -5.96 -7.48
CA LEU A 70 -19.48 -6.43 -7.81
C LEU A 70 -19.49 -7.94 -8.07
N THR A 71 -20.66 -8.55 -8.02
CA THR A 71 -20.84 -9.99 -8.28
C THR A 71 -20.52 -10.41 -9.71
N ASP A 72 -20.50 -9.46 -10.66
CA ASP A 72 -20.05 -9.66 -12.03
C ASP A 72 -18.53 -9.48 -12.21
N GLY A 73 -17.80 -9.26 -11.11
CA GLY A 73 -16.35 -9.09 -11.09
C GLY A 73 -15.86 -7.68 -11.38
N ARG A 74 -16.74 -6.72 -11.69
CA ARG A 74 -16.35 -5.32 -11.89
C ARG A 74 -15.98 -4.67 -10.56
N GLU A 75 -14.94 -3.85 -10.57
CA GLU A 75 -14.58 -3.00 -9.44
C GLU A 75 -15.14 -1.60 -9.64
N VAL A 76 -15.74 -1.05 -8.59
CA VAL A 76 -16.34 0.27 -8.59
C VAL A 76 -15.88 1.02 -7.34
N CYS A 77 -15.26 2.17 -7.55
CA CYS A 77 -14.95 3.12 -6.50
C CYS A 77 -16.24 3.81 -6.03
N LEU A 78 -16.54 3.73 -4.74
CA LEU A 78 -17.71 4.33 -4.11
C LEU A 78 -17.34 5.67 -3.49
N ASP A 79 -18.27 6.62 -3.56
CA ASP A 79 -18.10 7.94 -2.96
C ASP A 79 -18.26 7.88 -1.43
N PRO A 80 -17.20 8.13 -0.63
CA PRO A 80 -17.27 8.06 0.82
C PRO A 80 -18.16 9.15 1.44
N THR A 81 -18.54 10.18 0.68
CA THR A 81 -19.45 11.23 1.16
C THR A 81 -20.91 10.80 1.14
N ALA A 82 -21.26 9.81 0.31
CA ALA A 82 -22.63 9.34 0.14
C ALA A 82 -23.17 8.64 1.41
N PRO A 83 -24.42 8.91 1.85
CA PRO A 83 -24.95 8.38 3.11
C PRO A 83 -24.94 6.86 3.21
N TRP A 84 -25.28 6.15 2.13
CA TRP A 84 -25.32 4.69 2.12
C TRP A 84 -23.91 4.06 2.20
N VAL A 85 -22.91 4.71 1.62
CA VAL A 85 -21.51 4.27 1.69
C VAL A 85 -20.97 4.42 3.12
N LYS A 86 -21.32 5.51 3.81
CA LYS A 86 -21.00 5.68 5.24
C LYS A 86 -21.56 4.57 6.12
N LEU A 87 -22.78 4.09 5.82
CA LEU A 87 -23.37 2.96 6.54
C LEU A 87 -22.59 1.66 6.31
N ILE A 88 -22.12 1.43 5.09
CA ILE A 88 -21.26 0.27 4.76
C ILE A 88 -19.93 0.37 5.51
N ILE A 89 -19.26 1.53 5.46
CA ILE A 89 -17.99 1.76 6.18
C ILE A 89 -18.17 1.49 7.67
N LYS A 90 -19.24 2.02 8.27
CA LYS A 90 -19.55 1.78 9.67
C LYS A 90 -19.74 0.29 9.97
N GLY A 91 -20.49 -0.43 9.13
CA GLY A 91 -20.68 -1.87 9.30
C GLY A 91 -19.39 -2.69 9.17
N ILE A 92 -18.40 -2.21 8.42
CA ILE A 92 -17.07 -2.84 8.30
C ILE A 92 -16.23 -2.55 9.55
N LEU A 93 -16.27 -1.32 10.08
CA LEU A 93 -15.48 -0.89 11.24
C LEU A 93 -16.06 -1.37 12.59
N ASP A 94 -17.37 -1.57 12.67
CA ASP A 94 -18.07 -2.03 13.87
C ASP A 94 -17.92 -3.56 14.10
N LYS A 95 -17.19 -4.26 13.22
CA LYS A 95 -16.92 -5.70 13.30
C LYS A 95 -15.54 -5.97 13.89
#